data_AF-A0A7C4DUQ3-F1
#
_entry.id   AF-A0A7C4DUQ3-F1
#
_cell.length_a   1.000
_cell.length_b   1.000
_cell.length_c   1.000
_cell.angle_alpha   90.00
_cell.angle_beta   90.00
_cell.angle_gamma   90.00
#
_symmetry.space_group_name_H-M   'P 1'
#
loop_
_entity.id
_entity.type
_entity.pdbx_description
1 polymer ?
#
loop_
_entity_poly.entity_id
_entity_poly.type
_entity_poly.pdbx_seq_one_letter_code
_entity_poly.pdbx_strand_id
1 'polypeptide(L)'
;MMTKISIAKGEDIIARTRETINLLDGIRRVVGKGDRVFIKPNIVNEAPFVTGEVVQLETIRVLVEECFSAGASEVLIGETPTYRRQTETIFNIRGLRTSWAQSS
;
A
#
# COMPACT_ATOMS: atom_id res chain seq x y z
N MET A 1 -20.07 13.39 13.92
CA MET A 1 -19.30 12.16 13.64
C MET A 1 -17.90 12.38 14.22
N MET A 2 -17.40 11.49 15.10
CA MET A 2 -16.02 11.61 15.62
C MET A 2 -15.04 11.04 14.61
N THR A 3 -13.97 11.77 14.33
CA THR A 3 -12.85 11.28 13.51
C THR A 3 -11.99 10.37 14.38
N LYS A 4 -11.74 9.14 13.93
CA LYS A 4 -10.86 8.17 14.59
C LYS A 4 -9.52 8.14 13.87
N ILE A 5 -8.43 8.27 14.62
CA ILE A 5 -7.05 8.19 14.12
C ILE A 5 -6.33 7.13 14.95
N SER A 6 -5.55 6.28 14.30
CA SER A 6 -4.71 5.25 14.93
C SER A 6 -3.24 5.52 14.65
N ILE A 7 -2.38 5.30 15.65
CA ILE A 7 -0.93 5.44 15.53
C ILE A 7 -0.29 4.22 16.22
N ALA A 8 0.50 3.45 15.47
CA ALA A 8 1.34 2.37 15.99
C ALA A 8 2.83 2.73 15.85
N LYS A 9 3.65 2.30 16.81
CA LYS A 9 5.10 2.52 16.83
C LYS A 9 5.82 1.18 16.86
N GLY A 10 6.99 1.10 16.25
CA GLY A 10 7.81 -0.11 16.18
C GLY A 10 8.95 0.08 15.20
N GLU A 11 9.76 -0.96 14.96
CA GLU A 11 10.69 -1.03 13.83
C GLU A 11 10.13 -1.90 12.70
N ASP A 12 9.43 -2.97 13.05
CA ASP A 12 8.70 -3.81 12.10
C ASP A 12 7.54 -3.03 11.43
N ILE A 13 7.64 -2.88 10.10
CA ILE A 13 6.66 -2.15 9.28
C ILE A 13 5.37 -2.95 9.10
N ILE A 14 5.49 -4.27 8.95
CA ILE A 14 4.35 -5.17 8.76
C ILE A 14 3.50 -5.19 10.03
N ALA A 15 4.15 -5.41 11.18
CA ALA A 15 3.47 -5.48 12.47
C ALA A 15 2.72 -4.18 12.78
N ARG A 16 3.39 -3.02 12.66
CA ARG A 16 2.74 -1.73 12.96
C ARG A 16 1.62 -1.38 11.97
N THR A 17 1.74 -1.78 10.70
CA THR A 17 0.70 -1.52 9.70
C THR A 17 -0.56 -2.31 10.05
N ARG A 18 -0.42 -3.61 10.38
CA ARG A 18 -1.55 -4.43 10.83
C ARG A 18 -2.18 -3.92 12.12
N GLU A 19 -1.35 -3.55 13.10
CA GLU A 19 -1.84 -2.96 14.36
C GLU A 19 -2.66 -1.70 14.11
N THR A 20 -2.16 -0.79 13.26
CA THR A 20 -2.86 0.44 12.88
C THR A 20 -4.22 0.15 12.24
N ILE A 21 -4.29 -0.82 11.31
CA ILE A 21 -5.54 -1.24 10.66
C ILE A 21 -6.52 -1.83 11.69
N ASN A 22 -6.03 -2.68 12.60
CA ASN A 22 -6.86 -3.28 13.65
C ASN A 22 -7.43 -2.23 14.61
N LEU A 23 -6.64 -1.22 14.99
CA LEU A 23 -7.11 -0.11 15.81
C LEU A 23 -8.22 0.69 15.12
N LEU A 24 -8.31 0.67 13.79
CA LEU A 24 -9.39 1.27 12.99
C LEU A 24 -10.56 0.33 12.72
N ASP A 25 -10.70 -0.74 13.52
CA ASP A 25 -11.74 -1.76 13.41
C ASP A 25 -11.60 -2.65 12.16
N GLY A 26 -10.38 -2.73 11.62
CA GLY A 26 -10.01 -3.56 10.49
C GLY A 26 -10.33 -2.93 9.13
N ILE A 27 -9.73 -3.48 8.07
CA ILE A 27 -9.93 -2.98 6.71
C ILE A 27 -11.38 -3.18 6.21
N ARG A 28 -12.10 -4.15 6.80
CA ARG A 28 -13.51 -4.45 6.48
C ARG A 28 -14.45 -3.26 6.70
N ARG A 29 -14.01 -2.25 7.46
CA ARG A 29 -14.72 -0.98 7.62
C ARG A 29 -14.88 -0.23 6.30
N VAL A 30 -13.98 -0.44 5.33
CA VAL A 30 -13.94 0.26 4.04
C VAL A 30 -13.86 -0.65 2.82
N VAL A 31 -13.53 -1.94 3.00
CA VAL A 31 -13.50 -2.95 1.92
C VAL A 31 -14.51 -4.06 2.22
N GLY A 32 -15.42 -4.29 1.27
CA GLY A 32 -16.42 -5.34 1.28
C GLY A 32 -16.09 -6.52 0.36
N LYS A 33 -16.91 -7.58 0.47
CA LYS A 33 -16.83 -8.74 -0.42
C LYS A 33 -17.21 -8.34 -1.84
N GLY A 34 -16.36 -8.68 -2.81
CA GLY A 34 -16.56 -8.40 -4.23
C GLY A 34 -15.99 -7.06 -4.69
N ASP A 35 -15.51 -6.21 -3.78
CA ASP A 35 -14.97 -4.90 -4.13
C ASP A 35 -13.74 -5.01 -5.04
N ARG A 36 -13.63 -4.07 -5.98
CA ARG A 36 -12.41 -3.82 -6.75
C ARG A 36 -11.70 -2.64 -6.12
N VAL A 37 -10.54 -2.87 -5.52
CA VAL A 37 -9.82 -1.88 -4.73
C VAL A 37 -8.66 -1.33 -5.54
N PHE A 38 -8.52 0.00 -5.59
CA PHE A 38 -7.34 0.66 -6.15
C PHE A 38 -6.52 1.29 -5.01
N ILE A 39 -5.26 0.86 -4.88
CA ILE A 39 -4.31 1.43 -3.93
C ILE A 39 -3.45 2.44 -4.69
N LYS A 40 -3.54 3.72 -4.27
CA LYS A 40 -2.67 4.81 -4.72
C LYS A 40 -1.55 5.02 -3.69
N PRO A 41 -0.41 4.32 -3.77
CA PRO A 41 0.71 4.58 -2.89
C PRO A 41 1.33 5.94 -3.22
N ASN A 42 2.19 6.48 -2.36
CA ASN A 42 3.04 7.62 -2.73
C ASN A 42 4.43 7.09 -3.09
N ILE A 43 4.71 6.91 -4.38
CA ILE A 43 6.00 6.37 -4.89
C ILE A 43 6.57 7.39 -5.88
N VAL A 44 7.06 8.49 -5.33
CA VAL A 44 7.44 9.71 -6.06
C VAL A 44 8.79 9.58 -6.78
N ASN A 45 9.77 8.93 -6.15
CA ASN A 45 11.16 8.87 -6.57
C ASN A 45 11.91 7.73 -5.85
N GLU A 46 13.24 7.66 -6.01
CA GLU A 46 14.13 6.74 -5.29
C GLU A 46 14.53 7.26 -3.88
N ALA A 47 13.75 8.17 -3.28
CA ALA A 47 14.08 8.67 -1.95
C ALA A 47 14.09 7.53 -0.92
N PRO A 48 14.96 7.60 0.10
CA PRO A 48 14.92 6.65 1.21
C PRO A 48 13.55 6.69 1.91
N PHE A 49 12.99 5.54 2.27
CA PHE A 49 11.70 5.46 2.98
C PHE A 49 11.64 6.26 4.29
N VAL A 50 12.79 6.52 4.90
CA VAL A 50 12.90 7.29 6.15
C VAL A 50 12.56 8.77 6.00
N THR A 51 12.52 9.31 4.77
CA THR A 51 12.17 10.73 4.54
C THR A 51 10.67 10.99 4.64
N GLY A 52 9.84 9.94 4.56
CA GLY A 52 8.39 10.06 4.44
C GLY A 52 7.90 10.50 3.06
N GLU A 53 8.81 10.71 2.09
CA GLU A 53 8.45 11.06 0.70
C GLU A 53 7.89 9.87 -0.06
N VAL A 54 8.28 8.65 0.29
CA VAL A 54 7.82 7.42 -0.35
C VAL A 54 7.33 6.42 0.67
N VAL A 55 6.22 5.73 0.35
CA VAL A 55 5.66 4.70 1.23
C VAL A 55 6.52 3.45 1.21
N GLN A 56 6.63 2.78 2.36
CA GLN A 56 7.29 1.48 2.49
C GLN A 56 6.49 0.40 1.73
N LEU A 57 7.19 -0.46 0.97
CA LEU A 57 6.53 -1.49 0.17
C LEU A 57 5.81 -2.53 1.04
N GLU A 58 6.33 -2.79 2.24
CA GLU A 58 5.74 -3.66 3.23
C GLU A 58 4.34 -3.18 3.67
N THR A 59 4.14 -1.85 3.76
CA THR A 59 2.83 -1.27 4.05
C THR A 59 1.84 -1.58 2.91
N ILE A 60 2.26 -1.42 1.65
CA ILE A 60 1.42 -1.76 0.49
C ILE A 60 1.06 -3.24 0.52
N ARG A 61 2.04 -4.12 0.78
CA ARG A 61 1.82 -5.56 0.88
C ARG A 61 0.74 -5.90 1.92
N VAL A 62 0.84 -5.35 3.13
CA VAL A 62 -0.16 -5.57 4.18
C VAL A 62 -1.54 -5.11 3.72
N LEU A 63 -1.65 -3.94 3.10
CA LEU A 63 -2.94 -3.45 2.59
C LEU A 63 -3.56 -4.39 1.55
N VAL A 64 -2.76 -4.93 0.63
CA VAL A 64 -3.23 -5.90 -0.37
C VAL A 64 -3.73 -7.18 0.31
N GLU A 65 -2.96 -7.75 1.24
CA GLU A 65 -3.32 -8.95 2.00
C GLU A 65 -4.64 -8.75 2.78
N GLU A 66 -4.78 -7.61 3.45
CA GLU A 66 -5.97 -7.24 4.21
C GLU A 66 -7.19 -7.08 3.28
N CYS A 67 -7.04 -6.42 2.12
CA CYS A 67 -8.13 -6.24 1.16
C CYS A 67 -8.66 -7.58 0.63
N PHE A 68 -7.78 -8.50 0.24
CA PHE A 68 -8.21 -9.84 -0.17
C PHE A 68 -8.81 -10.64 0.98
N SER A 69 -8.26 -10.53 2.19
CA SER A 69 -8.84 -11.15 3.40
C SER A 69 -10.25 -10.62 3.70
N ALA A 70 -10.52 -9.35 3.40
CA ALA A 70 -11.86 -8.76 3.49
C ALA A 70 -12.84 -9.28 2.42
N GLY A 71 -12.32 -9.85 1.33
CA GLY A 71 -13.09 -10.45 0.24
C GLY A 71 -13.11 -9.63 -1.04
N ALA A 72 -12.17 -8.69 -1.23
CA ALA A 72 -12.01 -7.98 -2.50
C ALA A 72 -11.87 -8.99 -3.66
N SER A 73 -12.50 -8.67 -4.79
CA SER A 73 -12.39 -9.46 -6.03
C SER A 73 -11.15 -9.12 -6.83
N GLU A 74 -10.64 -7.89 -6.68
CA GLU A 74 -9.46 -7.38 -7.37
C GLU A 74 -8.78 -6.30 -6.52
N VAL A 75 -7.45 -6.28 -6.52
CA VAL A 75 -6.66 -5.20 -5.92
C VAL A 75 -5.65 -4.72 -6.95
N LEU A 76 -5.82 -3.48 -7.42
CA LEU A 76 -4.92 -2.81 -8.36
C LEU A 76 -4.04 -1.83 -7.60
N ILE A 77 -2.76 -1.77 -7.96
CA ILE A 77 -1.82 -0.78 -7.44
C ILE A 77 -1.40 0.09 -8.60
N GLY A 78 -1.55 1.40 -8.47
CA GLY A 78 -1.16 2.33 -9.50
C GLY A 78 -0.67 3.65 -8.93
N GLU A 79 0.37 4.18 -9.56
CA GLU A 79 0.93 5.49 -9.25
C GLU A 79 1.22 6.22 -10.56
N THR A 80 1.17 7.54 -10.49
CA THR A 80 1.55 8.43 -11.59
C THR A 80 2.92 9.05 -11.33
N PRO A 81 3.79 9.16 -12.36
CA PRO A 81 5.05 9.90 -12.23
C PRO A 81 4.81 11.33 -11.79
N THR A 82 5.67 11.84 -10.91
CA THR A 82 5.65 13.27 -10.61
C THR A 82 6.20 14.07 -11.78
N TYR A 83 5.67 15.27 -12.01
CA TYR A 83 5.96 16.16 -13.15
C TYR A 83 7.45 16.35 -13.49
N ARG A 84 8.35 16.09 -12.54
CA ARG A 84 9.80 16.30 -12.70
C ARG A 84 10.58 15.08 -13.21
N ARG A 85 10.02 13.86 -13.29
CA ARG A 85 10.74 12.67 -13.78
C ARG A 85 9.87 11.71 -14.60
N GLN A 86 10.44 11.18 -15.69
CA GLN A 86 9.80 10.21 -16.59
C GLN A 86 9.59 8.84 -15.91
N THR A 87 8.57 8.12 -16.38
CA THR A 87 7.98 6.88 -15.85
C THR A 87 8.97 5.75 -15.53
N GLU A 88 10.15 5.73 -16.16
CA GLU A 88 11.16 4.67 -16.00
C GLU A 88 11.69 4.51 -14.57
N THR A 89 11.71 5.59 -13.77
CA THR A 89 12.22 5.52 -12.38
C THR A 89 11.33 4.68 -11.47
N ILE A 90 10.00 4.70 -11.67
CA ILE A 90 9.05 3.95 -10.83
C ILE A 90 9.19 2.44 -11.08
N PHE A 91 9.46 2.02 -12.32
CA PHE A 91 9.63 0.62 -12.68
C PHE A 91 10.95 -0.02 -12.18
N ASN A 92 11.96 0.80 -11.86
CA ASN A 92 13.26 0.35 -11.36
C ASN A 92 13.32 0.21 -9.84
N ILE A 93 12.28 0.60 -9.12
CA ILE A 93 12.15 0.31 -7.69
C ILE A 93 12.01 -1.21 -7.53
N ARG A 94 13.09 -1.86 -7.07
CA ARG A 94 13.18 -3.30 -6.87
C ARG A 94 11.98 -3.80 -6.06
N GLY A 95 11.19 -4.70 -6.66
CA GLY A 95 10.01 -5.33 -6.05
C GLY A 95 8.73 -5.19 -6.86
N LEU A 96 8.54 -4.11 -7.63
CA LEU A 96 7.33 -3.90 -8.43
C LEU A 96 7.32 -4.67 -9.77
N ARG A 97 8.49 -4.93 -10.36
CA ARG A 97 8.62 -5.61 -11.66
C ARG A 97 8.48 -7.14 -11.58
N THR A 98 8.64 -7.75 -10.41
CA THR A 98 8.72 -9.21 -10.23
C THR A 98 7.37 -9.90 -10.04
N SER A 99 6.27 -9.17 -9.83
CA SER A 99 4.93 -9.76 -9.66
C SER A 99 4.12 -9.86 -10.96
N TRP A 100 4.54 -9.19 -12.04
CA TRP A 100 3.78 -9.17 -13.30
C TRP A 100 4.21 -10.22 -14.33
N ALA A 101 5.42 -10.78 -14.19
CA ALA A 101 5.98 -11.71 -15.18
C ALA A 101 5.73 -13.20 -14.88
N GLN A 102 5.00 -13.54 -13.80
CA GLN A 102 4.74 -14.93 -13.40
C GLN A 102 3.26 -15.35 -13.47
N SER A 103 2.39 -14.50 -14.03
CA SER A 103 0.94 -14.76 -14.09
C SER A 103 0.37 -14.71 -15.52
N SER A 104 1.22 -14.90 -16.54
CA SER A 104 0.83 -14.95 -17.96
C SER A 104 0.96 -16.35 -18.53
#